data_AF-A0AAW2H616-F1
#
_entry.id   AF-A0AAW2H616-F1
#
_cell.length_a   1.000
_cell.length_b   1.000
_cell.length_c   1.000
_cell.angle_alpha   90.00
_cell.angle_beta   90.00
_cell.angle_gamma   90.00
#
_symmetry.space_group_name_H-M   'P 1'
#
loop_
_entity.id
_entity.type
_entity.pdbx_description
1 polymer ?
#
loop_
_entity_poly.entity_id
_entity_poly.type
_entity_poly.pdbx_seq_one_letter_code
_entity_poly.pdbx_strand_id
1 'polypeptide(L)'
;MDNTIIVVEHDEDTIKAADYLIDMGPLAGTLGGEIIAQGTPKEVIANPKSITGQYLSGKLSIKIPKTRRKGTFIGISGVSGSGKSTLINETLYKAVAKIVNKSVTTPLPYEKIDGLEYIDKVIDNYQKLKQKVIKVGDFHLMLKVVDVKNAKAMG
;
A
#
# COMPACT_ATOMS: atom_id res chain seq x y z
N MET A 1 17.86 16.12 -27.89
CA MET A 1 16.42 16.41 -27.76
C MET A 1 16.13 16.38 -26.28
N ASP A 2 15.77 17.52 -25.72
CA ASP A 2 15.44 17.61 -24.29
C ASP A 2 14.02 17.09 -24.12
N ASN A 3 13.87 16.07 -23.27
CA ASN A 3 12.58 15.49 -22.93
C ASN A 3 12.17 16.00 -21.56
N THR A 4 10.89 16.36 -21.43
CA THR A 4 10.29 16.66 -20.12
C THR A 4 9.55 15.42 -19.64
N ILE A 5 9.81 15.01 -18.40
CA ILE A 5 9.13 13.89 -17.75
C ILE A 5 8.26 14.45 -16.62
N ILE A 6 6.97 14.13 -16.65
CA ILE A 6 6.04 14.40 -15.56
C ILE A 6 5.74 13.08 -14.87
N VAL A 7 5.99 13.03 -13.57
CA VAL A 7 5.83 11.81 -12.76
C VAL A 7 4.89 12.11 -11.59
N VAL A 8 3.92 11.22 -11.37
CA VAL A 8 3.08 11.22 -10.16
C VAL A 8 3.63 10.20 -9.18
N GLU A 9 4.17 10.68 -8.06
CA GLU A 9 4.93 9.86 -7.13
C GLU A 9 4.59 10.13 -5.66
N HIS A 10 4.92 9.14 -4.82
CA HIS A 10 4.75 9.16 -3.37
C HIS A 10 5.99 8.61 -2.65
N ASP A 11 6.97 8.11 -3.40
CA ASP A 11 8.25 7.66 -2.87
C ASP A 11 9.14 8.86 -2.50
N GLU A 12 9.67 8.83 -1.29
CA GLU A 12 10.43 9.95 -0.71
C GLU A 12 11.73 10.23 -1.48
N ASP A 13 12.47 9.18 -1.86
CA ASP A 13 13.74 9.33 -2.56
C ASP A 13 13.53 9.91 -3.97
N THR A 14 12.49 9.43 -4.66
CA THR A 14 12.11 9.95 -5.98
C THR A 14 11.68 11.42 -5.92
N ILE A 15 10.86 11.79 -4.92
CA ILE A 15 10.41 13.18 -4.73
C ILE A 15 11.59 14.10 -4.43
N LYS A 16 12.54 13.67 -3.59
CA LYS A 16 13.74 14.47 -3.24
C LYS A 16 14.70 14.65 -4.41
N ALA A 17 14.72 13.70 -5.36
CA ALA A 17 15.59 13.75 -6.53
C ALA A 17 15.02 14.60 -7.69
N ALA A 18 13.75 15.04 -7.60
CA ALA A 18 13.12 15.81 -8.67
C ALA A 18 13.76 17.20 -8.84
N ASP A 19 13.90 17.65 -10.09
CA ASP A 19 14.34 19.02 -10.37
C ASP A 19 13.27 20.05 -10.00
N TYR A 20 11.99 19.68 -10.14
CA TYR A 20 10.83 20.50 -9.82
C TYR A 20 9.71 19.64 -9.23
N LEU A 21 9.05 20.15 -8.20
CA LEU A 21 8.01 19.47 -7.45
C LEU A 21 6.76 20.35 -7.40
N ILE A 22 5.59 19.73 -7.64
CA ILE A 22 4.28 20.32 -7.46
C ILE A 22 3.53 19.49 -6.41
N ASP A 23 3.16 20.11 -5.31
CA ASP A 23 2.39 19.49 -4.24
C ASP A 23 0.91 19.84 -4.36
N MET A 24 0.08 18.82 -4.54
CA MET A 24 -1.36 18.94 -4.74
C MET A 24 -2.11 18.64 -3.44
N GLY A 25 -3.20 19.37 -3.16
CA GLY A 25 -3.97 19.15 -1.94
C GLY A 25 -5.14 20.13 -1.79
N PRO A 26 -5.60 20.41 -0.55
CA PRO A 26 -5.10 19.84 0.72
C PRO A 26 -5.62 18.41 0.99
N LEU A 27 -6.67 17.98 0.28
CA LEU A 27 -7.31 16.67 0.41
C LEU A 27 -7.30 15.94 -0.94
N ALA A 28 -7.75 14.68 -0.93
CA ALA A 28 -7.90 13.88 -2.15
C ALA A 28 -9.31 14.01 -2.76
N GLY A 29 -9.44 13.66 -4.05
CA GLY A 29 -10.74 13.63 -4.74
C GLY A 29 -11.31 15.02 -4.99
N THR A 30 -12.64 15.16 -4.91
CA THR A 30 -13.35 16.43 -5.17
C THR A 30 -13.09 17.53 -4.14
N LEU A 31 -12.40 17.20 -3.04
CA LEU A 31 -12.02 18.14 -1.99
C LEU A 31 -10.56 18.60 -2.10
N GLY A 32 -9.85 18.15 -3.14
CA GLY A 32 -8.52 18.63 -3.52
C GLY A 32 -8.55 19.48 -4.79
N GLY A 33 -7.44 19.46 -5.52
CA GLY A 33 -7.32 20.13 -6.82
C GLY A 33 -6.61 21.48 -6.77
N GLU A 34 -6.06 21.86 -5.62
CA GLU A 34 -5.28 23.08 -5.46
C GLU A 34 -3.78 22.78 -5.43
N ILE A 35 -2.97 23.69 -5.97
CA ILE A 35 -1.52 23.68 -5.80
C ILE A 35 -1.20 24.29 -4.44
N ILE A 36 -0.73 23.47 -3.51
CA ILE A 36 -0.39 23.89 -2.15
C ILE A 36 1.01 24.49 -2.10
N ALA A 37 1.94 23.92 -2.86
CA ALA A 37 3.31 24.38 -3.00
C ALA A 37 3.88 23.96 -4.37
N GLN A 38 4.79 24.74 -4.92
CA GLN A 38 5.54 24.39 -6.12
C GLN A 38 6.93 25.01 -6.09
N GLY A 39 7.92 24.34 -6.67
CA GLY A 39 9.32 24.80 -6.70
C GLY A 39 10.29 23.64 -6.70
N THR A 40 11.52 23.88 -6.26
CA THR A 40 12.47 22.80 -5.95
C THR A 40 11.97 21.96 -4.76
N PRO A 41 12.41 20.70 -4.60
CA PRO A 41 12.04 19.89 -3.43
C PRO A 41 12.35 20.58 -2.10
N LYS A 42 13.47 21.31 -2.00
CA LYS A 42 13.84 22.06 -0.78
C LYS A 42 12.81 23.14 -0.43
N GLU A 43 12.31 23.88 -1.42
CA GLU A 43 11.31 24.94 -1.20
C GLU A 43 9.96 24.36 -0.78
N VAL A 44 9.52 23.26 -1.43
CA VAL A 44 8.29 22.57 -1.05
C VAL A 44 8.38 21.97 0.35
N ILE A 45 9.53 21.37 0.71
CA ILE A 45 9.79 20.83 2.07
C ILE A 45 9.72 21.93 3.14
N ALA A 46 10.22 23.13 2.83
CA ALA A 46 10.17 24.27 3.74
C ALA A 46 8.78 24.92 3.86
N ASN A 47 7.84 24.61 2.96
CA ASN A 47 6.51 25.22 2.97
C ASN A 47 5.63 24.62 4.08
N PRO A 48 5.20 25.41 5.08
CA PRO A 48 4.42 24.90 6.21
C PRO A 48 3.00 24.42 5.82
N LYS A 49 2.46 24.84 4.67
CA LYS A 49 1.15 24.39 4.19
C LYS A 49 1.20 23.04 3.48
N SER A 50 2.37 22.62 3.01
CA SER A 50 2.56 21.34 2.32
C SER A 50 2.57 20.18 3.32
N ILE A 51 1.55 19.33 3.30
CA ILE A 51 1.54 18.09 4.11
C ILE A 51 2.71 17.20 3.70
N THR A 52 2.97 17.10 2.39
CA THR A 52 4.12 16.38 1.82
C THR A 52 5.44 16.92 2.42
N GLY A 53 5.64 18.24 2.42
CA GLY A 53 6.82 18.88 3.01
C GLY A 53 6.96 18.62 4.51
N GLN A 54 5.86 18.55 5.25
CA GLN A 54 5.88 18.20 6.68
C GLN A 54 6.31 16.74 6.93
N TYR A 55 5.97 15.79 6.05
CA TYR A 55 6.47 14.41 6.16
C TYR A 55 7.94 14.31 5.75
N LEU A 56 8.33 14.94 4.65
CA LEU A 56 9.71 14.91 4.14
C LEU A 56 10.72 15.62 5.06
N SER A 57 10.27 16.61 5.83
CA SER A 57 11.08 17.27 6.87
C SER A 57 11.13 16.48 8.19
N GLY A 58 10.32 15.44 8.34
CA GLY A 58 10.18 14.67 9.58
C GLY A 58 9.33 15.36 10.66
N LYS A 59 8.74 16.54 10.38
CA LYS A 59 7.80 17.21 11.29
C LYS A 59 6.56 16.35 11.55
N LEU A 60 6.10 15.64 10.51
CA LEU A 60 5.13 14.56 10.61
C LEU A 60 5.85 13.23 10.37
N SER A 61 5.42 12.19 11.08
CA SER A 61 5.91 10.83 10.88
C SER A 61 4.82 9.83 11.19
N ILE A 62 4.88 8.68 10.52
CA ILE A 62 4.01 7.56 10.81
C ILE A 62 4.51 6.89 12.08
N LYS A 63 3.71 6.91 13.15
CA LYS A 63 4.07 6.27 14.42
C LYS A 63 4.25 4.77 14.21
N ILE A 64 5.45 4.27 14.52
CA ILE A 64 5.72 2.84 14.55
C ILE A 64 5.10 2.27 15.86
N PRO A 65 4.20 1.27 15.78
CA PRO A 65 3.62 0.65 16.97
C PRO A 65 4.71 0.03 17.86
N LYS A 66 4.65 0.28 19.17
CA LYS A 66 5.63 -0.19 20.16
C LYS A 66 5.61 -1.71 20.37
N THR A 67 4.51 -2.37 20.07
CA THR A 67 4.33 -3.81 20.21
C THR A 67 4.09 -4.45 18.85
N ARG A 68 5.01 -5.31 18.42
CA ARG A 68 4.81 -6.20 17.28
C ARG A 68 4.29 -7.54 17.79
N ARG A 69 3.06 -7.91 17.44
CA ARG A 69 2.53 -9.26 17.69
C ARG A 69 3.20 -10.24 16.70
N LYS A 70 3.66 -11.42 17.16
CA LYS A 70 4.30 -12.44 16.30
C LYS A 70 3.31 -12.88 15.20
N GLY A 71 3.53 -12.42 13.97
CA GLY A 71 2.80 -12.90 12.79
C GLY A 71 3.50 -14.10 12.14
N THR A 72 2.74 -14.95 11.46
CA THR A 72 3.28 -16.05 10.65
C THR A 72 3.34 -15.61 9.19
N PHE A 73 4.47 -15.86 8.54
CA PHE A 73 4.63 -15.65 7.11
C PHE A 73 4.03 -16.84 6.36
N ILE A 74 2.97 -16.61 5.57
CA ILE A 74 2.29 -17.68 4.82
C ILE A 74 2.49 -17.45 3.33
N GLY A 75 3.21 -18.38 2.69
CA GLY A 75 3.38 -18.41 1.24
C GLY A 75 2.33 -19.28 0.57
N ILE A 76 1.78 -18.83 -0.56
CA ILE A 76 0.86 -19.62 -1.39
C ILE A 76 1.48 -19.81 -2.76
N SER A 77 1.78 -21.06 -3.10
CA SER A 77 2.44 -21.47 -4.35
C SER A 77 1.53 -22.30 -5.25
N GLY A 78 1.92 -22.41 -6.52
CA GLY A 78 1.21 -23.20 -7.52
C GLY A 78 1.51 -22.68 -8.93
N VAL A 79 1.28 -23.52 -9.94
CA VAL A 79 1.49 -23.14 -11.36
C VAL A 79 0.54 -22.03 -11.81
N SER A 80 0.85 -21.34 -12.91
CA SER A 80 -0.06 -20.34 -13.48
C SER A 80 -1.40 -20.98 -13.84
N GLY A 81 -2.52 -20.30 -13.57
CA GLY A 81 -3.87 -20.85 -13.75
C GLY A 81 -4.39 -21.70 -12.59
N SER A 82 -3.58 -22.02 -11.57
CA SER A 82 -4.00 -22.84 -10.41
C SER A 82 -5.00 -22.17 -9.45
N GLY A 83 -5.52 -20.98 -9.79
CA GLY A 83 -6.51 -20.27 -8.97
C GLY A 83 -5.98 -19.45 -7.79
N LYS A 84 -4.66 -19.26 -7.61
CA LYS A 84 -4.09 -18.48 -6.48
C LYS A 84 -4.67 -17.07 -6.36
N SER A 85 -4.70 -16.33 -7.47
CA SER A 85 -5.22 -14.96 -7.50
C SER A 85 -6.72 -14.93 -7.26
N THR A 86 -7.45 -15.93 -7.76
CA THR A 86 -8.88 -16.09 -7.51
C THR A 86 -9.14 -16.30 -6.02
N LEU A 87 -8.44 -17.26 -5.40
CA LEU A 87 -8.56 -17.55 -3.97
C LEU A 87 -8.22 -16.32 -3.12
N ILE A 88 -7.09 -15.65 -3.40
CA ILE A 88 -6.59 -14.58 -2.53
C ILE A 88 -7.25 -13.24 -2.81
N ASN A 89 -7.32 -12.80 -4.05
CA ASN A 89 -7.80 -11.45 -4.36
C ASN A 89 -9.33 -11.45 -4.54
N GLU A 90 -9.88 -12.42 -5.28
CA GLU A 90 -11.29 -12.42 -5.67
C GLU A 90 -12.21 -12.99 -4.58
N THR A 91 -11.70 -13.89 -3.73
CA THR A 91 -12.47 -14.48 -2.63
C THR A 91 -12.02 -13.93 -1.27
N LEU A 92 -10.83 -14.32 -0.79
CA LEU A 92 -10.43 -14.12 0.61
C LEU A 92 -10.28 -12.64 0.96
N TYR A 93 -9.50 -11.88 0.20
CA TYR A 93 -9.30 -10.45 0.46
C TYR A 93 -10.62 -9.69 0.43
N LYS A 94 -11.44 -9.87 -0.62
CA LYS A 94 -12.72 -9.18 -0.75
C LYS A 94 -13.70 -9.55 0.36
N ALA A 95 -13.72 -10.80 0.81
CA ALA A 95 -14.58 -11.25 1.91
C ALA A 95 -14.14 -10.62 3.24
N VAL A 96 -12.85 -10.69 3.56
CA VAL A 96 -12.29 -10.09 4.77
C VAL A 96 -12.42 -8.57 4.75
N ALA A 97 -12.19 -7.91 3.61
CA ALA A 97 -12.30 -6.46 3.49
C ALA A 97 -13.75 -6.00 3.65
N LYS A 98 -14.69 -6.75 3.08
CA LYS A 98 -16.12 -6.49 3.28
C LYS A 98 -16.50 -6.58 4.76
N ILE A 99 -16.06 -7.62 5.45
CA ILE A 99 -16.48 -7.89 6.84
C ILE A 99 -15.74 -6.98 7.83
N VAL A 100 -14.41 -6.96 7.78
CA VAL A 100 -13.59 -6.28 8.77
C VAL A 100 -13.45 -4.79 8.48
N ASN A 101 -13.15 -4.44 7.23
CA ASN A 101 -12.94 -3.04 6.86
C ASN A 101 -14.24 -2.33 6.45
N LYS A 102 -15.38 -3.04 6.41
CA LYS A 102 -16.66 -2.53 5.90
C LYS A 102 -16.56 -2.00 4.46
N SER A 103 -15.68 -2.59 3.66
CA SER A 103 -15.45 -2.18 2.26
C SER A 103 -16.63 -2.59 1.36
N VAL A 104 -16.85 -1.85 0.28
CA VAL A 104 -17.94 -2.10 -0.70
C VAL A 104 -17.59 -3.22 -1.69
N THR A 105 -16.73 -4.16 -1.28
CA THR A 105 -16.26 -5.25 -2.14
C THR A 105 -17.26 -6.41 -2.18
N THR A 106 -17.27 -7.14 -3.30
CA THR A 106 -18.08 -8.36 -3.47
C THR A 106 -17.15 -9.56 -3.69
N PRO A 107 -17.01 -10.47 -2.73
CA PRO A 107 -16.23 -11.69 -2.91
C PRO A 107 -16.94 -12.67 -3.85
N LEU A 108 -16.16 -13.52 -4.52
CA LEU A 108 -16.69 -14.74 -5.14
C LEU A 108 -17.30 -15.68 -4.09
N PRO A 109 -18.17 -16.63 -4.49
CA PRO A 109 -18.78 -17.58 -3.56
C PRO A 109 -17.76 -18.32 -2.69
N TYR A 110 -18.10 -18.47 -1.40
CA TYR A 110 -17.36 -19.24 -0.41
C TYR A 110 -18.36 -19.77 0.63
N GLU A 111 -18.01 -20.85 1.33
CA GLU A 111 -18.90 -21.43 2.34
C GLU A 111 -18.83 -20.67 3.67
N LYS A 112 -17.63 -20.56 4.26
CA LYS A 112 -17.41 -19.91 5.55
C LYS A 112 -15.97 -19.42 5.69
N ILE A 113 -15.77 -18.37 6.49
CA ILE A 113 -14.45 -17.93 6.96
C ILE A 113 -14.51 -17.81 8.48
N ASP A 114 -13.68 -18.59 9.16
CA ASP A 114 -13.55 -18.60 10.62
C ASP A 114 -12.33 -17.78 11.07
N GLY A 115 -12.33 -17.36 12.33
CA GLY A 115 -11.23 -16.59 12.92
C GLY A 115 -11.21 -15.13 12.48
N LEU A 116 -12.37 -14.59 12.05
CA LEU A 116 -12.45 -13.19 11.65
C LEU A 116 -12.37 -12.23 12.84
N GLU A 117 -12.79 -12.69 14.02
CA GLU A 117 -12.71 -12.01 15.32
C GLU A 117 -11.28 -11.68 15.73
N TYR A 118 -10.34 -12.42 15.16
CA TYR A 118 -8.94 -12.11 15.31
C TYR A 118 -8.68 -10.83 14.47
N ILE A 119 -9.15 -10.71 13.23
CA ILE A 119 -8.73 -9.65 12.29
C ILE A 119 -9.19 -8.24 12.69
N ASP A 120 -8.26 -7.33 13.03
CA ASP A 120 -8.65 -5.92 13.19
C ASP A 120 -8.73 -5.14 11.86
N LYS A 121 -7.93 -5.50 10.83
CA LYS A 121 -7.89 -4.78 9.54
C LYS A 121 -7.18 -5.55 8.42
N VAL A 122 -7.76 -5.65 7.23
CA VAL A 122 -7.05 -6.18 6.06
C VAL A 122 -6.51 -5.07 5.15
N ILE A 123 -5.33 -5.22 4.56
CA ILE A 123 -4.77 -4.22 3.65
C ILE A 123 -4.29 -4.91 2.37
N ASP A 124 -4.73 -4.41 1.22
CA ASP A 124 -4.17 -4.78 -0.09
C ASP A 124 -3.26 -3.68 -0.59
N ASN A 125 -1.95 -3.94 -0.58
CA ASN A 125 -0.98 -3.06 -1.21
C ASN A 125 -0.78 -3.48 -2.66
N TYR A 126 -1.74 -3.14 -3.52
CA TYR A 126 -1.52 -3.10 -4.97
C TYR A 126 -1.22 -1.65 -5.36
N GLN A 127 0.08 -1.29 -5.36
CA GLN A 127 0.71 -0.37 -6.31
C GLN A 127 2.16 -0.02 -5.93
N LYS A 128 2.60 -0.13 -4.68
CA LYS A 128 4.01 0.07 -4.31
C LYS A 128 4.46 -0.98 -3.30
N LEU A 129 5.47 -1.75 -3.70
CA LEU A 129 6.17 -2.81 -2.97
C LEU A 129 5.46 -4.18 -2.86
N LYS A 130 6.23 -5.23 -3.18
CA LYS A 130 5.86 -6.65 -3.38
C LYS A 130 5.37 -7.40 -2.13
N GLN A 131 4.62 -6.79 -1.20
CA GLN A 131 4.21 -7.46 0.04
C GLN A 131 2.83 -6.97 0.51
N LYS A 132 1.89 -7.91 0.70
CA LYS A 132 0.55 -7.64 1.22
C LYS A 132 0.49 -8.03 2.70
N VAL A 133 -0.18 -7.22 3.53
CA VAL A 133 -0.40 -7.52 4.94
C VAL A 133 -1.90 -7.50 5.23
N ILE A 134 -2.46 -8.66 5.49
CA ILE A 134 -3.82 -8.87 5.97
C ILE A 134 -3.72 -9.11 7.47
N LYS A 135 -4.25 -8.26 8.34
CA LYS A 135 -4.34 -8.62 9.77
C LYS A 135 -5.29 -9.82 9.88
N VAL A 136 -5.05 -10.77 10.77
CA VAL A 136 -5.98 -11.84 11.13
C VAL A 136 -5.81 -12.11 12.62
N GLY A 137 -6.04 -11.14 13.47
CA GLY A 137 -5.79 -11.30 14.90
C GLY A 137 -5.35 -10.08 15.64
N ASP A 138 -5.07 -10.48 16.86
CA ASP A 138 -3.74 -10.41 17.40
C ASP A 138 -2.58 -10.91 16.49
N PHE A 139 -2.80 -11.22 15.21
CA PHE A 139 -1.80 -11.68 14.26
C PHE A 139 -1.82 -10.84 12.98
N HIS A 140 -0.66 -10.74 12.35
CA HIS A 140 -0.50 -10.18 11.01
C HIS A 140 -0.22 -11.34 10.04
N LEU A 141 -1.03 -11.47 9.00
CA LEU A 141 -0.84 -12.39 7.88
C LEU A 141 -0.14 -11.63 6.75
N MET A 142 1.08 -11.99 6.40
CA MET A 142 1.78 -11.39 5.27
C MET A 142 1.67 -12.33 4.06
N LEU A 143 0.93 -11.93 3.04
CA LEU A 143 0.72 -12.68 1.80
C LEU A 143 1.75 -12.23 0.76
N LYS A 144 2.66 -13.14 0.40
CA LYS A 144 3.59 -12.96 -0.73
C LYS A 144 3.11 -13.84 -1.89
N VAL A 145 2.68 -13.21 -2.97
CA VAL A 145 2.48 -13.92 -4.25
C VAL A 145 3.86 -14.08 -4.88
N VAL A 146 4.36 -15.32 -4.93
CA VAL A 146 5.60 -15.65 -5.65
C VAL A 146 5.20 -16.16 -7.03
N ASP A 147 5.55 -15.41 -8.07
CA ASP A 147 5.47 -15.90 -9.44
C ASP A 147 6.60 -16.91 -9.68
N VAL A 148 6.24 -18.18 -9.85
CA VAL A 148 7.20 -19.28 -10.03
C VAL A 148 7.84 -19.26 -11.43
N LYS A 149 7.48 -18.31 -12.31
CA LYS A 149 8.13 -18.22 -13.62
C LYS A 149 9.53 -17.61 -13.61
N ASN A 150 10.00 -17.04 -12.48
CA ASN A 150 11.35 -16.47 -12.36
C ASN A 150 12.14 -16.95 -11.12
N ALA A 151 11.83 -18.11 -10.56
CA ALA A 151 12.64 -18.73 -9.51
C ALA A 151 13.91 -19.41 -10.10
N LYS A 152 14.76 -18.64 -10.77
CA LYS A 152 16.17 -18.96 -11.00
C LYS A 152 17.00 -17.78 -10.52
N ALA A 153 17.31 -17.78 -9.22
CA ALA A 153 18.53 -17.23 -8.63
C ALA A 153 18.36 -17.21 -7.10
N MET A 154 18.58 -18.36 -6.45
CA MET A 154 19.19 -18.46 -5.12
C MET A 154 19.84 -19.85 -5.06
N GLY A 155 20.99 -19.96 -5.71
CA GLY A 155 22.11 -20.75 -5.20
C GLY A 155 22.96 -19.83 -4.35
#